data_AF-A0A7X7LRZ2-F1
#
_entry.id   AF-A0A7X7LRZ2-F1
#
_cell.length_a   1.000
_cell.length_b   1.000
_cell.length_c   1.000
_cell.angle_alpha   90.00
_cell.angle_beta   90.00
_cell.angle_gamma   90.00
#
_symmetry.space_group_name_H-M   'P 1'
#
loop_
_entity.id
_entity.type
_entity.pdbx_description
1 polymer ?
#
loop_
_entity_poly.entity_id
_entity_poly.type
_entity_poly.pdbx_seq_one_letter_code
_entity_poly.pdbx_strand_id
1 'polypeptide(L)'
;MCFKRKKMPDRIIPGFERTDDTRPFFIPQINKLEDKETAKKKFVSPVFGTAVKDDITVPNDRKFYGDIDKKYDAFRKKKKLTKEEAKRRYGSTYYEFLSVNNEDMTRIHNRELTADDLLKRKQAEMEEANIIKKAPPIEEVPINDFFAKAEEYEESIKSSELSPEDAVLNDLQNETGELEPDRFGPMEEEEDILFTNPDETEKTTTPETIPSFSEEFDYREYTPKTEIKQTDPANLNLEKLRSRVVEGYDNYLLPPVNLLKKSREKTETEPEWVKQNIDVINQTLLSFDIDGEVTNYTKGPTVTRYEVSLGAGVQTKRITSISDNIQMSLSAMSLRIEAPIPGKNTIGIEVPNKVRESVFFGDVIDHPQFMMSDDPLLLAIGLDIDANPVYTSVEAMPHGLVAGSTQSGKSVCIAAIIASLLFKNKPDQVKLMLVDPKKVDLQQFADLPHLVTPIIDEPKMAIEALKWAVTEMERRYEILKKFRAVNVRDYYKRRIDDPEFEAMPRIVIIVEEASDLLISGGSEVEEQILKLTQKSR
;
A
#
# COMPACT_ATOMS: atom_id res chain seq x y z
N MET A 1 -45.16 25.39 45.00
CA MET A 1 -44.04 26.34 44.79
C MET A 1 -43.64 26.31 43.32
N CYS A 2 -44.03 27.32 42.54
CA CYS A 2 -43.68 27.45 41.13
C CYS A 2 -42.25 28.00 41.00
N PHE A 3 -41.30 27.20 40.51
CA PHE A 3 -39.98 27.69 40.15
C PHE A 3 -40.00 28.28 38.74
N LYS A 4 -40.05 29.62 38.66
CA LYS A 4 -39.88 30.39 37.43
C LYS A 4 -38.46 30.19 36.88
N ARG A 5 -38.33 29.68 35.65
CA ARG A 5 -37.07 29.73 34.89
C ARG A 5 -36.68 31.21 34.67
N LYS A 6 -35.51 31.61 35.16
CA LYS A 6 -34.89 32.92 34.86
C LYS A 6 -34.46 32.92 33.39
N LYS A 7 -35.01 33.82 32.57
CA LYS A 7 -34.47 34.14 31.23
C LYS A 7 -33.08 34.76 31.40
N MET A 8 -32.10 34.27 30.65
CA MET A 8 -30.79 34.92 30.52
C MET A 8 -30.98 36.28 29.82
N PRO A 9 -30.19 37.32 30.18
CA PRO A 9 -30.26 38.61 29.52
C PRO A 9 -29.69 38.52 28.09
N ASP A 10 -30.36 39.20 27.15
CA ASP A 10 -29.93 39.29 25.76
C ASP A 10 -28.55 39.95 25.66
N ARG A 11 -27.65 39.29 24.92
CA ARG A 11 -26.30 39.80 24.65
C ARG A 11 -26.41 40.97 23.67
N ILE A 12 -26.34 42.20 24.20
CA ILE A 12 -26.26 43.41 23.38
C ILE A 12 -24.91 43.43 22.67
N ILE A 13 -24.91 43.17 21.37
CA ILE A 13 -23.76 43.38 20.50
C ILE A 13 -23.91 44.82 19.94
N PRO A 14 -22.98 45.75 20.20
CA PRO A 14 -23.03 47.06 19.57
C PRO A 14 -22.86 46.88 18.06
N GLY A 15 -23.75 47.49 17.27
CA GLY A 15 -23.66 47.50 15.82
C GLY A 15 -22.36 48.17 15.40
N PHE A 16 -21.49 47.44 14.71
CA PHE A 16 -20.33 48.03 14.07
C PHE A 16 -20.76 48.63 12.73
N GLU A 17 -20.78 49.96 12.63
CA GLU A 17 -20.80 50.63 11.33
C GLU A 17 -19.43 50.46 10.67
N ARG A 18 -19.42 49.95 9.43
CA ARG A 18 -18.22 49.83 8.61
C ARG A 18 -17.70 51.24 8.28
N THR A 19 -16.48 51.55 8.67
CA THR A 19 -15.75 52.69 8.11
C THR A 19 -15.44 52.41 6.64
N ASP A 20 -15.76 53.33 5.75
CA ASP A 20 -15.39 53.23 4.32
C ASP A 20 -13.87 53.19 4.17
N ASP A 21 -13.35 52.01 3.84
CA ASP A 21 -11.93 51.79 3.60
C ASP A 21 -11.58 52.31 2.19
N THR A 22 -11.00 53.51 2.12
CA THR A 22 -10.57 54.14 0.86
C THR A 22 -9.21 53.65 0.36
N ARG A 23 -8.63 52.63 1.01
CA ARG A 23 -7.37 52.03 0.56
C ARG A 23 -7.63 51.07 -0.59
N PRO A 24 -6.88 51.15 -1.70
CA PRO A 24 -6.99 50.15 -2.74
C PRO A 24 -6.57 48.78 -2.18
N PHE A 25 -7.55 47.90 -2.02
CA PHE A 25 -7.34 46.52 -1.60
C PHE A 25 -6.65 45.76 -2.74
N PHE A 26 -5.40 45.38 -2.54
CA PHE A 26 -4.67 44.57 -3.52
C PHE A 26 -4.97 43.09 -3.24
N ILE A 27 -5.82 42.49 -4.06
CA ILE A 27 -6.02 41.04 -4.08
C ILE A 27 -4.78 40.47 -4.77
N PRO A 28 -3.90 39.72 -4.09
CA PRO A 28 -2.88 38.96 -4.80
C PRO A 28 -3.62 37.99 -5.71
N GLN A 29 -3.49 38.18 -7.02
CA GLN A 29 -4.02 37.22 -7.99
C GLN A 29 -3.32 35.89 -7.72
N ILE A 30 -4.07 34.94 -7.16
CA ILE A 30 -3.72 33.54 -7.34
C ILE A 30 -3.91 33.32 -8.83
N ASN A 31 -2.82 33.19 -9.57
CA ASN A 31 -2.81 32.85 -10.98
C ASN A 31 -3.86 31.77 -11.22
N LYS A 32 -4.85 32.07 -12.07
CA LYS A 32 -5.86 31.06 -12.45
C LYS A 32 -5.13 29.93 -13.17
N LEU A 33 -5.73 28.74 -13.21
CA LEU A 33 -5.12 27.56 -13.85
C LEU A 33 -4.68 27.83 -15.31
N GLU A 34 -5.26 28.85 -15.94
CA GLU A 34 -4.97 29.34 -17.29
C GLU A 34 -3.58 30.00 -17.43
N ASP A 35 -2.97 30.47 -16.34
CA ASP A 35 -1.66 31.15 -16.35
C ASP A 35 -0.46 30.23 -16.03
N LYS A 36 -0.70 28.92 -15.85
CA LYS A 36 0.37 27.92 -15.67
C LYS A 36 0.52 27.13 -16.96
N GLU A 37 1.69 27.22 -17.60
CA GLU A 37 2.02 26.34 -18.73
C GLU A 37 2.04 24.88 -18.27
N THR A 38 1.04 24.11 -18.67
CA THR A 38 0.92 22.68 -18.39
C THR A 38 1.70 21.88 -19.43
N ALA A 39 2.60 21.02 -18.96
CA ALA A 39 3.27 20.05 -19.81
C ALA A 39 2.61 18.67 -19.62
N LYS A 40 1.81 18.24 -20.60
CA LYS A 40 1.25 16.88 -20.60
C LYS A 40 2.37 15.86 -20.84
N LYS A 41 2.78 15.17 -19.77
CA LYS A 41 3.48 13.90 -19.90
C LYS A 41 2.47 12.79 -19.72
N LYS A 42 2.30 11.95 -20.74
CA LYS A 42 1.56 10.70 -20.59
C LYS A 42 2.25 9.84 -19.55
N PHE A 43 1.69 9.78 -18.35
CA PHE A 43 2.10 8.81 -17.35
C PHE A 43 1.16 7.61 -17.48
N VAL A 44 1.72 6.45 -17.85
CA VAL A 44 0.93 5.21 -17.84
C VAL A 44 1.13 4.57 -16.48
N SER A 45 0.08 4.58 -15.67
CA SER A 45 0.08 3.89 -14.38
C SER A 45 0.16 2.38 -14.61
N PRO A 46 1.04 1.65 -13.90
CA PRO A 46 1.07 0.19 -13.94
C PRO A 46 -0.24 -0.47 -13.49
N VAL A 47 -1.07 0.24 -12.72
CA VAL A 47 -2.30 -0.30 -12.10
C VAL A 47 -3.57 0.10 -12.87
N PHE A 48 -3.61 1.31 -13.44
CA PHE A 48 -4.83 1.87 -14.05
C PHE A 48 -4.72 2.14 -15.56
N GLY A 49 -3.61 1.76 -16.20
CA GLY A 49 -3.39 1.98 -17.62
C GLY A 49 -3.47 3.46 -18.01
N THR A 50 -4.06 3.75 -19.17
CA THR A 50 -4.20 5.11 -19.71
C THR A 50 -5.37 5.91 -19.15
N ALA A 51 -6.08 5.39 -18.14
CA ALA A 51 -7.33 5.95 -17.64
C ALA A 51 -7.17 6.97 -16.50
N VAL A 52 -5.97 7.51 -16.26
CA VAL A 52 -5.69 8.47 -15.19
C VAL A 52 -5.73 9.90 -15.74
N LYS A 53 -6.31 10.85 -14.97
CA LYS A 53 -6.27 12.29 -15.30
C LYS A 53 -4.83 12.82 -15.22
N ASP A 54 -4.19 12.99 -16.37
CA ASP A 54 -2.82 13.48 -16.56
C ASP A 54 -2.71 15.02 -16.39
N ASP A 55 -2.81 15.55 -15.17
CA ASP A 55 -2.39 16.94 -14.90
C ASP A 55 -1.63 17.03 -13.56
N ILE A 56 -0.29 16.98 -13.65
CA ILE A 56 0.62 17.24 -12.52
C ILE A 56 1.27 18.61 -12.74
N THR A 57 1.07 19.54 -11.80
CA THR A 57 1.73 20.85 -11.81
C THR A 57 2.95 20.84 -10.90
N VAL A 58 4.14 21.09 -11.45
CA VAL A 58 5.41 21.19 -10.68
C VAL A 58 5.98 22.60 -10.82
N PRO A 59 6.34 23.29 -9.73
CA PRO A 59 6.96 24.62 -9.81
C PRO A 59 8.43 24.49 -10.26
N ASN A 60 8.81 25.29 -11.26
CA ASN A 60 10.10 25.17 -11.94
C ASN A 60 11.05 26.31 -11.53
N ASP A 61 11.75 26.15 -10.40
CA ASP A 61 12.74 27.13 -9.92
C ASP A 61 14.16 26.80 -10.38
N ARG A 62 14.45 26.91 -11.68
CA ARG A 62 15.83 27.01 -12.19
C ARG A 62 15.91 27.89 -13.43
N LYS A 63 16.31 29.15 -13.28
CA LYS A 63 16.70 30.01 -14.41
C LYS A 63 18.07 29.58 -14.94
N PHE A 64 18.10 28.87 -16.06
CA PHE A 64 19.33 28.59 -16.82
C PHE A 64 19.65 29.77 -17.74
N TYR A 65 20.78 30.43 -17.53
CA TYR A 65 21.31 31.46 -18.42
C TYR A 65 22.11 30.79 -19.56
N GLY A 66 21.43 30.43 -20.65
CA GLY A 66 22.05 29.93 -21.87
C GLY A 66 21.02 29.48 -22.91
N ASP A 67 21.35 29.59 -24.19
CA ASP A 67 20.48 29.13 -25.29
C ASP A 67 20.36 27.59 -25.26
N ILE A 68 19.30 27.10 -24.63
CA ILE A 68 19.05 25.68 -24.32
C ILE A 68 19.12 24.83 -25.60
N ASP A 69 18.68 25.38 -26.74
CA ASP A 69 18.62 24.68 -28.02
C ASP A 69 20.01 24.34 -28.60
N LYS A 70 21.03 25.13 -28.25
CA LYS A 70 22.42 25.01 -28.73
C LYS A 70 23.38 24.41 -27.71
N LYS A 71 22.91 24.04 -26.52
CA LYS A 71 23.72 23.50 -25.40
C LYS A 71 24.63 22.32 -25.80
N TYR A 72 24.24 21.54 -26.82
CA TYR A 72 24.96 20.35 -27.27
C TYR A 72 25.55 20.47 -28.68
N ASP A 73 25.56 21.66 -29.30
CA ASP A 73 26.10 21.84 -30.65
C ASP A 73 27.59 21.49 -30.76
N ALA A 74 28.37 21.62 -29.68
CA ALA A 74 29.76 21.19 -29.62
C ALA A 74 29.95 19.67 -29.84
N PHE A 75 28.91 18.88 -29.61
CA PHE A 75 28.91 17.42 -29.72
C PHE A 75 28.13 16.91 -30.95
N ARG A 76 27.54 17.79 -31.78
CA ARG A 76 26.77 17.41 -32.97
C ARG A 76 27.66 17.42 -34.22
N LYS A 77 27.50 16.40 -35.10
CA LYS A 77 28.17 16.37 -36.41
C LYS A 77 27.72 17.50 -37.35
N LYS A 78 26.46 17.96 -37.22
CA LYS A 78 25.91 19.12 -37.92
C LYS A 78 25.25 20.02 -36.88
N LYS A 79 25.58 21.32 -36.88
CA LYS A 79 24.99 22.29 -35.97
C LYS A 79 23.47 22.36 -36.19
N LYS A 80 22.70 22.49 -35.11
CA LYS A 80 21.24 22.61 -35.21
C LYS A 80 20.90 23.95 -35.88
N LEU A 81 20.04 23.92 -36.88
CA LEU A 81 19.56 25.13 -37.54
C LEU A 81 18.79 26.00 -36.53
N THR A 82 18.83 27.31 -36.72
CA THR A 82 17.98 28.21 -35.94
C THR A 82 16.50 27.94 -36.25
N LYS A 83 15.60 28.22 -35.29
CA LYS A 83 14.15 28.00 -35.49
C LYS A 83 13.61 28.75 -36.71
N GLU A 84 14.16 29.92 -36.99
CA GLU A 84 13.81 30.74 -38.15
C GLU A 84 14.32 30.15 -39.46
N GLU A 85 15.58 29.71 -39.52
CA GLU A 85 16.11 29.02 -40.71
C GLU A 85 15.41 27.67 -40.96
N ALA A 86 15.10 26.94 -39.91
CA ALA A 86 14.36 25.68 -39.98
C ALA A 86 12.95 25.90 -40.57
N LYS A 87 12.21 26.90 -40.08
CA LYS A 87 10.92 27.29 -40.65
C LYS A 87 11.05 27.77 -42.10
N ARG A 88 12.06 28.57 -42.42
CA ARG A 88 12.25 29.09 -43.79
C ARG A 88 12.55 27.98 -44.79
N ARG A 89 13.32 26.96 -44.38
CA ARG A 89 13.83 25.92 -45.28
C ARG A 89 12.96 24.67 -45.33
N TYR A 90 12.23 24.37 -44.25
CA TYR A 90 11.46 23.12 -44.09
C TYR A 90 10.01 23.35 -43.62
N GLY A 91 9.56 24.60 -43.50
CA GLY A 91 8.19 24.93 -43.06
C GLY A 91 7.89 24.64 -41.59
N SER A 92 8.80 23.99 -40.87
CA SER A 92 8.65 23.58 -39.47
C SER A 92 9.94 23.81 -38.69
N THR A 93 9.81 24.12 -37.40
CA THR A 93 10.95 24.15 -36.46
C THR A 93 11.51 22.76 -36.18
N TYR A 94 10.74 21.71 -36.49
CA TYR A 94 11.05 20.30 -36.27
C TYR A 94 11.22 19.60 -37.62
N TYR A 95 12.15 20.08 -38.45
CA TYR A 95 12.45 19.52 -39.77
C TYR A 95 12.91 18.05 -39.75
N GLU A 96 13.31 17.55 -38.57
CA GLU A 96 13.74 16.17 -38.34
C GLU A 96 12.56 15.20 -38.14
N PHE A 97 11.34 15.72 -37.96
CA PHE A 97 10.14 14.96 -37.61
C PHE A 97 8.97 15.18 -38.57
N LEU A 98 9.23 15.16 -39.87
CA LEU A 98 8.15 15.05 -40.86
C LEU A 98 7.51 13.67 -40.70
N SER A 99 6.35 13.62 -40.03
CA SER A 99 5.62 12.37 -39.79
C SER A 99 5.08 11.86 -41.12
N VAL A 100 5.56 10.70 -41.57
CA VAL A 100 5.05 10.01 -42.76
C VAL A 100 4.07 8.94 -42.26
N ASN A 101 2.81 8.98 -42.72
CA ASN A 101 1.85 7.92 -42.42
C ASN A 101 2.21 6.64 -43.18
N ASN A 102 1.80 5.47 -42.68
CA ASN A 102 2.12 4.17 -43.30
C ASN A 102 1.64 4.05 -44.76
N GLU A 103 0.50 4.67 -45.10
CA GLU A 103 0.01 4.70 -46.48
C GLU A 103 0.91 5.53 -47.41
N ASP A 104 1.43 6.66 -46.92
CA ASP A 104 2.36 7.49 -47.68
C ASP A 104 3.71 6.79 -47.83
N MET A 105 4.16 6.03 -46.83
CA MET A 105 5.36 5.18 -46.93
C MET A 105 5.22 4.11 -48.01
N THR A 106 4.06 3.45 -48.11
CA THR A 106 3.81 2.45 -49.17
C THR A 106 3.79 3.07 -50.57
N ARG A 107 3.22 4.26 -50.72
CA ARG A 107 3.16 4.96 -52.02
C ARG A 107 4.50 5.57 -52.44
N ILE A 108 5.31 6.03 -51.48
CA ILE A 108 6.71 6.44 -51.73
C ILE A 108 7.55 5.22 -52.14
N HIS A 109 7.35 4.07 -51.50
CA HIS A 109 8.05 2.83 -51.86
C HIS A 109 7.67 2.34 -53.27
N ASN A 110 6.43 2.58 -53.70
CA ASN A 110 5.96 2.29 -55.06
C ASN A 110 6.30 3.41 -56.09
N ARG A 111 7.02 4.47 -55.68
CA ARG A 111 7.37 5.67 -56.49
C ARG A 111 6.17 6.44 -57.05
N GLU A 112 5.01 6.31 -56.42
CA GLU A 112 3.78 6.99 -56.81
C GLU A 112 3.66 8.40 -56.20
N LEU A 113 4.42 8.70 -55.14
CA LEU A 113 4.41 9.98 -54.43
C LEU A 113 5.84 10.50 -54.23
N THR A 114 6.04 11.80 -54.48
CA THR A 114 7.30 12.47 -54.19
C THR A 114 7.19 13.40 -52.97
N ALA A 115 8.32 13.73 -52.35
CA ALA A 115 8.36 14.59 -51.16
C ALA A 115 7.78 16.00 -51.41
N ASP A 116 7.88 16.50 -52.66
CA ASP A 116 7.33 17.79 -53.05
C ASP A 116 5.79 17.78 -53.14
N ASP A 117 5.18 16.62 -53.43
CA ASP A 117 3.73 16.48 -53.50
C ASP A 117 3.08 16.53 -52.10
N LEU A 118 3.77 15.98 -51.10
CA LEU A 118 3.34 16.04 -49.68
C LEU A 118 3.41 17.48 -49.13
N LEU A 119 4.39 18.26 -49.55
CA LEU A 119 4.54 19.67 -49.16
C LEU A 119 3.41 20.54 -49.73
N LYS A 120 3.01 20.32 -50.99
CA LYS A 120 1.91 21.06 -51.63
C LYS A 120 0.57 20.76 -50.97
N ARG A 121 0.33 19.50 -50.60
CA ARG A 121 -0.92 19.06 -49.95
C ARG A 121 -1.16 19.78 -48.62
N LYS A 122 -0.09 19.91 -47.82
CA LYS A 122 -0.15 20.59 -46.52
C LYS A 122 -0.32 22.10 -46.64
N GLN A 123 0.20 22.71 -47.71
CA GLN A 123 -0.04 24.13 -48.00
C GLN A 123 -1.51 24.39 -48.37
N ALA A 124 -2.13 23.51 -49.15
CA ALA A 124 -3.55 23.63 -49.52
C ALA A 124 -4.49 23.49 -48.30
N GLU A 125 -4.22 22.54 -47.39
CA GLU A 125 -4.99 22.37 -46.15
C GLU A 125 -4.87 23.58 -45.20
N MET A 126 -3.72 24.27 -45.21
CA MET A 126 -3.52 25.50 -44.44
C MET A 126 -4.23 26.72 -45.04
N GLU A 127 -4.39 26.77 -46.37
CA GLU A 127 -5.15 27.84 -47.03
C GLU A 127 -6.66 27.70 -46.77
N GLU A 128 -7.20 26.48 -46.77
CA GLU A 128 -8.61 26.22 -46.43
C GLU A 128 -8.94 26.55 -44.96
N ALA A 129 -8.03 26.24 -44.03
CA ALA A 129 -8.21 26.52 -42.60
C ALA A 129 -8.24 28.03 -42.26
N ASN A 130 -7.61 28.88 -43.07
CA ASN A 130 -7.56 30.33 -42.85
C ASN A 130 -8.82 31.08 -43.32
N ILE A 131 -9.76 30.40 -43.99
CA ILE A 131 -10.97 31.02 -44.57
C ILE A 131 -12.19 30.91 -43.63
N ILE A 132 -12.16 30.07 -42.58
CA ILE A 132 -13.33 29.84 -41.71
C ILE A 132 -13.17 30.50 -40.33
N LYS A 133 -13.85 31.66 -40.22
CA LYS A 133 -14.46 32.32 -39.04
C LYS A 133 -13.55 33.01 -37.99
N LYS A 134 -13.41 34.33 -38.19
CA LYS A 134 -13.36 35.34 -37.12
C LYS A 134 -14.61 35.19 -36.24
N ALA A 135 -14.45 34.95 -34.94
CA ALA A 135 -15.56 34.95 -33.99
C ALA A 135 -16.21 36.35 -33.93
N PRO A 136 -17.54 36.48 -33.85
CA PRO A 136 -18.18 37.78 -33.67
C PRO A 136 -17.80 38.36 -32.29
N PRO A 137 -17.71 39.69 -32.16
CA PRO A 137 -17.39 40.32 -30.89
C PRO A 137 -18.51 40.06 -29.87
N ILE A 138 -18.10 39.84 -28.62
CA ILE A 138 -18.99 39.58 -27.48
C ILE A 138 -19.63 40.93 -27.10
N GLU A 139 -20.97 41.02 -27.17
CA GLU A 139 -21.72 42.15 -26.61
C GLU A 139 -21.91 41.92 -25.10
N GLU A 140 -21.50 42.90 -24.29
CA GLU A 140 -21.73 42.89 -22.84
C GLU A 140 -23.19 43.25 -22.57
N VAL A 141 -23.97 42.27 -22.09
CA VAL A 141 -25.37 42.46 -21.70
C VAL A 141 -25.45 42.68 -20.19
N PRO A 142 -26.19 43.68 -19.68
CA PRO A 142 -26.40 43.87 -18.25
C PRO A 142 -27.07 42.65 -17.61
N ILE A 143 -26.68 42.35 -16.37
CA ILE A 143 -27.10 41.15 -15.62
C ILE A 143 -28.63 40.98 -15.58
N ASN A 144 -29.40 42.08 -15.53
CA ASN A 144 -30.87 42.00 -15.46
C ASN A 144 -31.50 41.54 -16.78
N ASP A 145 -30.92 41.90 -17.94
CA ASP A 145 -31.39 41.44 -19.26
C ASP A 145 -31.01 39.98 -19.52
N PHE A 146 -29.94 39.49 -18.86
CA PHE A 146 -29.56 38.09 -18.91
C PHE A 146 -30.60 37.21 -18.21
N PHE A 147 -31.09 37.61 -17.03
CA PHE A 147 -32.11 36.85 -16.32
C PHE A 147 -33.48 36.90 -17.00
N ALA A 148 -33.86 38.03 -17.61
CA ALA A 148 -35.10 38.12 -18.38
C ALA A 148 -35.12 37.17 -19.60
N LYS A 149 -34.00 37.05 -20.32
CA LYS A 149 -33.87 36.08 -21.43
C LYS A 149 -33.83 34.63 -20.96
N ALA A 150 -33.32 34.37 -19.77
CA ALA A 150 -33.33 33.04 -19.19
C ALA A 150 -34.76 32.61 -18.81
N GLU A 151 -35.59 33.53 -18.29
CA GLU A 151 -37.00 33.27 -17.98
C GLU A 151 -37.83 33.00 -19.25
N GLU A 152 -37.65 33.78 -20.32
CA GLU A 152 -38.29 33.51 -21.63
C GLU A 152 -37.88 32.14 -22.21
N TYR A 153 -36.63 31.74 -22.00
CA TYR A 153 -36.13 30.44 -22.44
C TYR A 153 -36.75 29.29 -21.62
N GLU A 154 -36.88 29.44 -20.30
CA GLU A 154 -37.55 28.46 -19.44
C GLU A 154 -39.05 28.31 -19.76
N GLU A 155 -39.75 29.39 -20.12
CA GLU A 155 -41.14 29.30 -20.60
C GLU A 155 -41.25 28.58 -21.95
N SER A 156 -40.25 28.72 -22.82
CA SER A 156 -40.19 28.00 -24.09
C SER A 156 -39.96 26.49 -23.92
N ILE A 157 -39.23 26.07 -22.88
CA ILE A 157 -39.01 24.65 -22.56
C ILE A 157 -40.27 24.02 -21.95
N LYS A 158 -41.07 24.78 -21.20
CA LYS A 158 -42.33 24.30 -20.59
C LYS A 158 -43.47 24.10 -21.60
N SER A 159 -43.37 24.68 -22.80
CA SER A 159 -44.42 24.60 -23.83
C SER A 159 -44.14 23.58 -24.94
N SER A 160 -42.96 22.95 -24.97
CA SER A 160 -42.64 21.86 -25.89
C SER A 160 -43.01 20.49 -25.29
N GLU A 161 -43.92 19.75 -25.93
CA GLU A 161 -44.32 18.38 -25.55
C GLU A 161 -43.10 17.45 -25.46
N LEU A 162 -42.91 16.82 -24.29
CA LEU A 162 -41.75 15.98 -23.99
C LEU A 162 -41.90 14.51 -24.45
N SER A 163 -40.74 13.95 -24.83
CA SER A 163 -40.50 12.55 -25.19
C SER A 163 -40.70 11.59 -24.00
N PRO A 164 -41.07 10.31 -24.24
CA PRO A 164 -41.32 9.31 -23.19
C PRO A 164 -40.14 9.02 -22.24
N GLU A 165 -38.92 9.42 -22.59
CA GLU A 165 -37.71 9.13 -21.80
C GLU A 165 -37.52 10.06 -20.59
N ASP A 166 -38.24 11.19 -20.54
CA ASP A 166 -38.18 12.15 -19.41
C ASP A 166 -39.24 11.89 -18.32
N ALA A 167 -40.15 10.92 -18.52
CA ALA A 167 -41.16 10.55 -17.52
C ALA A 167 -40.57 9.80 -16.31
N VAL A 168 -39.43 9.11 -16.49
CA VAL A 168 -38.82 8.27 -15.45
C VAL A 168 -38.02 9.09 -14.43
N LEU A 169 -37.56 10.29 -14.81
CA LEU A 169 -36.83 11.19 -13.92
C LEU A 169 -37.74 12.05 -13.04
N ASN A 170 -38.99 12.27 -13.44
CA ASN A 170 -39.98 13.00 -12.64
C ASN A 170 -40.56 12.16 -11.48
N ASP A 171 -40.58 10.82 -11.60
CA ASP A 171 -41.05 9.94 -10.52
C ASP A 171 -40.04 9.80 -9.37
N LEU A 172 -38.75 10.07 -9.60
CA LEU A 172 -37.70 9.96 -8.58
C LEU A 172 -37.41 11.27 -7.83
N GLN A 173 -37.94 12.42 -8.29
CA GLN A 173 -37.66 13.73 -7.69
C GLN A 173 -38.81 14.29 -6.83
N ASN A 174 -39.99 13.67 -6.85
CA ASN A 174 -41.18 14.14 -6.12
C ASN A 174 -41.50 13.36 -4.83
N GLU A 175 -40.52 12.67 -4.23
CA GLU A 175 -40.67 12.11 -2.88
C GLU A 175 -39.69 12.74 -1.89
N THR A 176 -39.89 14.04 -1.62
CA THR A 176 -39.51 14.64 -0.35
C THR A 176 -40.67 15.47 0.23
N GLY A 177 -41.57 14.78 0.93
CA GLY A 177 -42.29 15.30 2.09
C GLY A 177 -43.68 15.92 1.88
N GLU A 178 -44.73 15.13 2.11
CA GLU A 178 -45.83 15.41 3.05
C GLU A 178 -46.74 14.16 3.13
N LEU A 179 -46.74 13.48 4.29
CA LEU A 179 -47.53 12.28 4.55
C LEU A 179 -48.96 12.69 4.91
N GLU A 180 -49.94 12.38 4.05
CA GLU A 180 -51.35 12.37 4.43
C GLU A 180 -51.70 11.08 5.20
N PRO A 181 -52.46 11.16 6.30
CA PRO A 181 -52.80 10.01 7.12
C PRO A 181 -54.15 9.44 6.69
N ASP A 182 -54.18 8.38 5.87
CA ASP A 182 -55.30 7.41 5.83
C ASP A 182 -55.13 6.32 4.75
N ARG A 183 -54.03 5.55 4.77
CA ARG A 183 -53.90 4.38 3.88
C ARG A 183 -53.32 3.08 4.47
N PHE A 184 -53.28 2.92 5.78
CA PHE A 184 -53.01 1.59 6.35
C PHE A 184 -53.99 1.26 7.49
N GLY A 185 -54.75 0.18 7.28
CA GLY A 185 -55.50 -0.51 8.34
C GLY A 185 -54.56 -1.18 9.35
N PRO A 186 -55.10 -1.69 10.46
CA PRO A 186 -54.33 -1.91 11.68
C PRO A 186 -53.40 -3.12 11.55
N MET A 187 -52.13 -2.93 11.89
CA MET A 187 -51.22 -4.01 12.27
C MET A 187 -51.03 -3.93 13.79
N GLU A 188 -51.39 -5.03 14.45
CA GLU A 188 -51.21 -5.22 15.89
C GLU A 188 -49.71 -5.30 16.23
N GLU A 189 -49.35 -4.63 17.32
CA GLU A 189 -48.05 -4.66 17.98
C GLU A 189 -47.78 -6.04 18.57
N GLU A 190 -46.54 -6.51 18.54
CA GLU A 190 -45.97 -7.24 19.68
C GLU A 190 -44.44 -7.22 19.67
N GLU A 191 -43.90 -7.24 20.88
CA GLU A 191 -42.62 -6.72 21.33
C GLU A 191 -41.41 -7.64 21.08
N ASP A 192 -40.24 -7.02 21.21
CA ASP A 192 -38.91 -7.62 21.25
C ASP A 192 -38.80 -8.86 22.15
N ILE A 193 -38.25 -9.95 21.59
CA ILE A 193 -37.77 -11.10 22.37
C ILE A 193 -36.34 -11.44 21.94
N LEU A 194 -35.42 -11.24 22.90
CA LEU A 194 -34.08 -11.82 22.94
C LEU A 194 -34.11 -13.33 22.71
N PHE A 195 -33.21 -13.85 21.88
CA PHE A 195 -32.81 -15.27 21.88
C PHE A 195 -31.27 -15.30 21.78
N THR A 196 -30.46 -15.67 22.79
CA THR A 196 -30.26 -16.97 23.48
C THR A 196 -30.33 -18.19 22.56
N ASN A 197 -29.16 -18.83 22.37
CA ASN A 197 -29.00 -20.16 21.78
C ASN A 197 -29.92 -21.19 22.43
N PRO A 198 -30.41 -22.16 21.66
CA PRO A 198 -29.90 -23.53 21.85
C PRO A 198 -29.78 -24.37 20.57
N ASP A 199 -29.19 -25.54 20.79
CA ASP A 199 -28.72 -26.58 19.88
C ASP A 199 -29.73 -27.20 18.88
N GLU A 200 -29.10 -27.85 17.89
CA GLU A 200 -29.51 -29.03 17.11
C GLU A 200 -30.36 -28.91 15.83
N THR A 201 -29.64 -29.22 14.73
CA THR A 201 -30.01 -30.02 13.55
C THR A 201 -31.15 -29.55 12.64
N GLU A 202 -30.79 -29.11 11.44
CA GLU A 202 -31.25 -29.76 10.21
C GLU A 202 -30.36 -29.40 9.00
N LYS A 203 -30.08 -30.43 8.18
CA LYS A 203 -29.17 -30.41 7.05
C LYS A 203 -29.86 -29.82 5.82
N THR A 204 -29.28 -28.79 5.22
CA THR A 204 -29.49 -28.47 3.80
C THR A 204 -28.15 -28.20 3.13
N THR A 205 -27.87 -29.04 2.14
CA THR A 205 -26.61 -29.20 1.43
C THR A 205 -26.52 -28.28 0.22
N THR A 206 -25.55 -27.37 0.22
CA THR A 206 -24.77 -26.95 -0.96
C THR A 206 -23.46 -26.33 -0.48
N PRO A 207 -22.28 -26.91 -0.76
CA PRO A 207 -21.02 -26.32 -0.35
C PRO A 207 -20.39 -25.54 -1.52
N GLU A 208 -20.52 -24.22 -1.51
CA GLU A 208 -19.43 -23.37 -2.01
C GLU A 208 -18.40 -23.27 -0.90
N THR A 209 -17.46 -24.23 -0.87
CA THR A 209 -16.35 -24.20 0.08
C THR A 209 -15.38 -23.09 -0.29
N ILE A 210 -15.59 -21.91 0.29
CA ILE A 210 -14.46 -21.09 0.74
C ILE A 210 -13.85 -21.89 1.90
N PRO A 211 -12.56 -22.30 1.86
CA PRO A 211 -11.95 -23.01 2.98
C PRO A 211 -11.92 -22.07 4.19
N SER A 212 -12.86 -22.24 5.12
CA SER A 212 -12.85 -21.55 6.39
C SER A 212 -11.75 -22.15 7.27
N PHE A 213 -10.92 -21.28 7.82
CA PHE A 213 -10.04 -21.63 8.92
C PHE A 213 -10.95 -22.10 10.07
N SER A 214 -10.61 -23.20 10.74
CA SER A 214 -11.40 -23.76 11.86
C SER A 214 -11.79 -22.65 12.85
N GLU A 215 -13.10 -22.40 12.97
CA GLU A 215 -13.69 -21.23 13.65
C GLU A 215 -13.69 -21.28 15.18
N GLU A 216 -12.96 -22.21 15.81
CA GLU A 216 -12.82 -22.25 17.27
C GLU A 216 -11.65 -21.37 17.75
N PHE A 217 -11.75 -20.07 17.55
CA PHE A 217 -10.88 -19.08 18.21
C PHE A 217 -11.73 -18.19 19.13
N ASP A 218 -11.64 -18.44 20.45
CA ASP A 218 -12.14 -17.53 21.49
C ASP A 218 -11.23 -16.29 21.51
N TYR A 219 -11.53 -15.30 20.68
CA TYR A 219 -10.79 -14.03 20.60
C TYR A 219 -11.19 -13.16 21.79
N ARG A 220 -10.42 -13.24 22.88
CA ARG A 220 -10.58 -12.31 24.00
C ARG A 220 -9.80 -11.04 23.68
N GLU A 221 -10.51 -9.95 23.42
CA GLU A 221 -9.87 -8.63 23.31
C GLU A 221 -9.12 -8.33 24.61
N TYR A 222 -7.80 -8.16 24.49
CA TYR A 222 -6.97 -7.74 25.62
C TYR A 222 -7.29 -6.30 25.97
N THR A 223 -7.85 -6.09 27.15
CA THR A 223 -7.99 -4.75 27.72
C THR A 223 -6.74 -4.47 28.57
N PRO A 224 -5.96 -3.41 28.25
CA PRO A 224 -4.77 -3.08 29.02
C PRO A 224 -5.15 -2.80 30.48
N LYS A 225 -4.36 -3.33 31.42
CA LYS A 225 -4.65 -3.23 32.87
C LYS A 225 -4.52 -1.81 33.41
N THR A 226 -3.88 -0.93 32.64
CA THR A 226 -3.62 0.45 32.99
C THR A 226 -3.89 1.32 31.77
N GLU A 227 -4.76 2.32 31.90
CA GLU A 227 -4.79 3.45 30.96
C GLU A 227 -3.47 4.22 31.10
N ILE A 228 -2.45 3.81 30.34
CA ILE A 228 -1.19 4.54 30.27
C ILE A 228 -1.48 5.83 29.51
N LYS A 229 -1.74 6.92 30.25
CA LYS A 229 -1.85 8.26 29.66
C LYS A 229 -0.59 8.53 28.84
N GLN A 230 -0.78 8.72 27.54
CA GLN A 230 0.28 9.22 26.67
C GLN A 230 0.79 10.54 27.25
N THR A 231 2.09 10.59 27.49
CA THR A 231 2.75 11.83 27.85
C THR A 231 2.65 12.77 26.67
N ASP A 232 2.35 14.06 26.91
CA ASP A 232 2.43 15.09 25.86
C ASP A 232 3.70 14.91 25.01
N PRO A 233 3.64 15.13 23.69
CA PRO A 233 4.82 15.04 22.82
C PRO A 233 5.98 15.93 23.31
N ALA A 234 5.68 17.03 24.00
CA ALA A 234 6.67 17.92 24.62
C ALA A 234 7.33 17.36 25.90
N ASN A 235 6.78 16.30 26.48
CA ASN A 235 7.20 15.66 27.73
C ASN A 235 7.82 14.27 27.53
N LEU A 236 8.22 13.90 26.30
CA LEU A 236 9.06 12.73 26.05
C LEU A 236 10.44 12.95 26.71
N ASN A 237 10.53 12.68 28.01
CA ASN A 237 11.74 12.93 28.76
C ASN A 237 12.81 11.89 28.40
N LEU A 238 13.83 12.33 27.65
CA LEU A 238 14.94 11.52 27.15
C LEU A 238 15.66 10.76 28.28
N GLU A 239 15.78 11.34 29.48
CA GLU A 239 16.37 10.70 30.65
C GLU A 239 15.51 9.55 31.19
N LYS A 240 14.19 9.69 31.15
CA LYS A 240 13.24 8.64 31.57
C LYS A 240 13.21 7.46 30.57
N LEU A 241 13.38 7.75 29.28
CA LEU A 241 13.52 6.70 28.26
C LEU A 241 14.82 5.93 28.46
N ARG A 242 15.92 6.62 28.77
CA ARG A 242 17.20 5.99 29.11
C ARG A 242 17.10 5.11 30.34
N SER A 243 16.51 5.58 31.44
CA SER A 243 16.41 4.78 32.66
C SER A 243 15.66 3.46 32.42
N ARG A 244 14.59 3.48 31.63
CA ARG A 244 13.83 2.28 31.25
C ARG A 244 14.64 1.27 30.43
N VAL A 245 15.59 1.75 29.65
CA VAL A 245 16.49 0.88 28.85
C VAL A 245 17.46 0.11 29.74
N VAL A 246 17.82 0.65 30.92
CA VAL A 246 18.90 0.13 31.79
C VAL A 246 18.38 -0.57 33.07
N GLU A 247 17.06 -0.68 33.25
CA GLU A 247 16.48 -1.43 34.38
C GLU A 247 16.92 -2.91 34.38
N GLY A 248 17.28 -3.44 35.55
CA GLY A 248 17.70 -4.84 35.73
C GLY A 248 16.53 -5.80 35.95
N TYR A 249 16.56 -6.96 35.27
CA TYR A 249 15.47 -7.94 35.22
C TYR A 249 15.94 -9.36 35.63
N ASP A 250 16.76 -9.47 36.68
CA ASP A 250 17.38 -10.74 37.10
C ASP A 250 16.37 -11.87 37.34
N ASN A 251 15.24 -11.55 37.98
CA ASN A 251 14.17 -12.51 38.31
C ASN A 251 13.15 -12.72 37.18
N TYR A 252 13.36 -12.16 35.99
CA TYR A 252 12.45 -12.33 34.87
C TYR A 252 12.53 -13.75 34.30
N LEU A 253 11.38 -14.42 34.23
CA LEU A 253 11.23 -15.74 33.64
C LEU A 253 10.69 -15.61 32.22
N LEU A 254 11.37 -16.27 31.28
CA LEU A 254 10.89 -16.36 29.90
C LEU A 254 9.58 -17.17 29.85
N PRO A 255 8.66 -16.84 28.93
CA PRO A 255 7.41 -17.56 28.79
C PRO A 255 7.69 -19.01 28.34
N PRO A 256 7.06 -20.02 28.97
CA PRO A 256 7.24 -21.40 28.57
C PRO A 256 6.49 -21.73 27.27
N VAL A 257 7.09 -22.57 26.43
CA VAL A 257 6.55 -22.93 25.09
C VAL A 257 5.19 -23.65 25.17
N ASN A 258 4.89 -24.27 26.31
CA ASN A 258 3.60 -24.93 26.56
C ASN A 258 2.39 -23.97 26.59
N LEU A 259 2.61 -22.65 26.64
CA LEU A 259 1.55 -21.66 26.48
C LEU A 259 0.98 -21.63 25.05
N LEU A 260 1.75 -22.13 24.07
CA LEU A 260 1.37 -22.08 22.66
C LEU A 260 0.64 -23.35 22.24
N LYS A 261 -0.39 -23.16 21.41
CA LYS A 261 -1.02 -24.25 20.67
C LYS A 261 -0.02 -24.80 19.65
N LYS A 262 -0.06 -26.11 19.45
CA LYS A 262 0.71 -26.86 18.45
C LYS A 262 -0.24 -27.66 17.58
N SER A 263 0.15 -27.93 16.35
CA SER A 263 -0.60 -28.84 15.49
C SER A 263 -0.60 -30.24 16.10
N ARG A 264 -1.72 -30.95 15.89
CA ARG A 264 -1.79 -32.38 16.22
C ARG A 264 -0.92 -33.14 15.24
N GLU A 265 -0.27 -34.22 15.70
CA GLU A 265 0.50 -35.11 14.83
C GLU A 265 -0.36 -35.54 13.63
N LYS A 266 0.19 -35.35 12.42
CA LYS A 266 -0.54 -35.65 11.19
C LYS A 266 -0.61 -37.17 11.00
N THR A 267 -1.80 -37.69 10.71
CA THR A 267 -1.95 -39.01 10.10
C THR A 267 -1.42 -38.97 8.67
N GLU A 268 -0.44 -39.83 8.36
CA GLU A 268 0.27 -39.95 7.07
C GLU A 268 -0.59 -40.52 5.91
N THR A 269 -1.90 -40.30 5.91
CA THR A 269 -2.73 -40.73 4.78
C THR A 269 -2.52 -39.80 3.59
N GLU A 270 -1.97 -40.36 2.52
CA GLU A 270 -1.87 -39.72 1.21
C GLU A 270 -3.27 -39.32 0.72
N PRO A 271 -3.54 -38.03 0.49
CA PRO A 271 -4.86 -37.60 0.05
C PRO A 271 -5.12 -37.98 -1.41
N GLU A 272 -6.31 -38.51 -1.70
CA GLU A 272 -6.70 -38.95 -3.04
C GLU A 272 -6.66 -37.82 -4.10
N TRP A 273 -6.90 -36.57 -3.68
CA TRP A 273 -6.82 -35.41 -4.57
C TRP A 273 -5.40 -35.13 -5.10
N VAL A 274 -4.35 -35.61 -4.43
CA VAL A 274 -2.98 -35.46 -4.93
C VAL A 274 -2.80 -36.26 -6.21
N LYS A 275 -3.28 -37.51 -6.24
CA LYS A 275 -3.20 -38.39 -7.42
C LYS A 275 -4.03 -37.85 -8.58
N GLN A 276 -5.24 -37.37 -8.28
CA GLN A 276 -6.10 -36.71 -9.27
C GLN A 276 -5.40 -35.50 -9.93
N ASN A 277 -4.74 -34.66 -9.13
CA ASN A 277 -4.00 -33.51 -9.65
C ASN A 277 -2.81 -33.92 -10.52
N ILE A 278 -2.09 -35.00 -10.15
CA ILE A 278 -0.99 -35.55 -10.97
C ILE A 278 -1.52 -35.97 -12.34
N ASP A 279 -2.63 -36.72 -12.38
CA ASP A 279 -3.24 -37.18 -13.62
C ASP A 279 -3.70 -36.00 -14.49
N VAL A 280 -4.33 -35.00 -13.87
CA VAL A 280 -4.75 -33.78 -14.58
C VAL A 280 -3.56 -33.03 -15.17
N ILE A 281 -2.48 -32.82 -14.40
CA ILE A 281 -1.28 -32.14 -14.90
C ILE A 281 -0.70 -32.91 -16.09
N ASN A 282 -0.51 -34.22 -15.96
CA ASN A 282 0.04 -35.06 -17.03
C ASN A 282 -0.84 -35.04 -18.29
N GLN A 283 -2.17 -35.09 -18.14
CA GLN A 283 -3.11 -34.98 -19.25
C GLN A 283 -3.05 -33.61 -19.92
N THR A 284 -2.95 -32.53 -19.13
CA THR A 284 -2.80 -31.18 -19.68
C THR A 284 -1.49 -31.07 -20.47
N LEU A 285 -0.36 -31.55 -19.94
CA LEU A 285 0.92 -31.55 -20.67
C LEU A 285 0.82 -32.26 -22.02
N LEU A 286 0.21 -33.45 -22.01
CA LEU A 286 0.00 -34.25 -23.23
C LEU A 286 -0.91 -33.54 -24.25
N SER A 287 -1.98 -32.87 -23.78
CA SER A 287 -2.90 -32.13 -24.67
C SER A 287 -2.24 -30.95 -25.39
N PHE A 288 -1.18 -30.37 -24.81
CA PHE A 288 -0.40 -29.28 -25.39
C PHE A 288 0.87 -29.76 -26.11
N ASP A 289 1.01 -31.07 -26.34
CA ASP A 289 2.19 -31.68 -26.99
C ASP A 289 3.50 -31.27 -26.29
N ILE A 290 3.47 -31.29 -24.96
CA ILE A 290 4.64 -31.05 -24.11
C ILE A 290 5.08 -32.40 -23.52
N ASP A 291 6.23 -32.88 -23.97
CA ASP A 291 6.86 -34.08 -23.44
C ASP A 291 7.36 -33.80 -22.01
N GLY A 292 6.64 -34.31 -21.02
CA GLY A 292 6.96 -34.16 -19.61
C GLY A 292 5.95 -34.87 -18.72
N GLU A 293 6.38 -35.21 -17.51
CA GLU A 293 5.57 -35.94 -16.54
C GLU A 293 5.88 -35.47 -15.11
N VAL A 294 4.88 -35.55 -14.23
CA VAL A 294 5.09 -35.38 -12.79
C VAL A 294 5.83 -36.60 -12.25
N THR A 295 7.02 -36.38 -11.70
CA THR A 295 7.90 -37.42 -11.16
C THR A 295 7.81 -37.55 -9.65
N ASN A 296 7.51 -36.46 -8.96
CA ASN A 296 7.42 -36.42 -7.50
C ASN A 296 6.44 -35.32 -7.06
N TYR A 297 6.03 -35.35 -5.79
CA TYR A 297 5.31 -34.25 -5.17
C TYR A 297 5.74 -34.07 -3.72
N THR A 298 5.65 -32.84 -3.22
CA THR A 298 5.78 -32.52 -1.80
C THR A 298 4.52 -31.82 -1.32
N LYS A 299 3.81 -32.42 -0.36
CA LYS A 299 2.61 -31.83 0.27
C LYS A 299 3.04 -30.93 1.42
N GLY A 300 2.92 -29.62 1.22
CA GLY A 300 3.03 -28.62 2.28
C GLY A 300 1.70 -28.37 3.02
N PRO A 301 1.68 -27.52 4.05
CA PRO A 301 0.46 -27.21 4.81
C PRO A 301 -0.61 -26.50 3.98
N THR A 302 -0.21 -25.52 3.16
CA THR A 302 -1.13 -24.66 2.39
C THR A 302 -1.10 -24.94 0.89
N VAL A 303 0.01 -25.44 0.37
CA VAL A 303 0.25 -25.73 -1.05
C VAL A 303 0.92 -27.08 -1.20
N THR A 304 0.74 -27.71 -2.36
CA THR A 304 1.46 -28.91 -2.78
C THR A 304 2.29 -28.57 -4.01
N ARG A 305 3.57 -28.94 -3.98
CA ARG A 305 4.49 -28.78 -5.10
C ARG A 305 4.56 -30.08 -5.88
N TYR A 306 4.23 -30.04 -7.16
CA TYR A 306 4.40 -31.16 -8.10
C TYR A 306 5.67 -30.93 -8.92
N GLU A 307 6.58 -31.90 -8.94
CA GLU A 307 7.84 -31.83 -9.66
C GLU A 307 7.69 -32.46 -11.04
N VAL A 308 7.67 -31.62 -12.07
CA VAL A 308 7.57 -32.03 -13.48
C VAL A 308 8.95 -32.18 -14.08
N SER A 309 9.25 -33.36 -14.60
CA SER A 309 10.41 -33.60 -15.46
C SER A 309 10.02 -33.33 -16.91
N LEU A 310 10.88 -32.66 -17.67
CA LEU A 310 10.67 -32.39 -19.09
C LEU A 310 11.54 -33.31 -19.95
N GLY A 311 10.99 -33.71 -21.10
CA GLY A 311 11.71 -34.42 -22.14
C GLY A 311 12.86 -33.62 -22.74
N ALA A 312 13.79 -34.32 -23.38
CA ALA A 312 14.97 -33.70 -23.99
C ALA A 312 14.58 -32.67 -25.06
N GLY A 313 15.06 -31.44 -24.91
CA GLY A 313 14.81 -30.35 -25.87
C GLY A 313 13.52 -29.56 -25.62
N VAL A 314 12.70 -29.94 -24.64
CA VAL A 314 11.53 -29.14 -24.24
C VAL A 314 11.97 -27.93 -23.43
N GLN A 315 11.59 -26.74 -23.89
CA GLN A 315 11.93 -25.50 -23.20
C GLN A 315 11.03 -25.30 -21.98
N THR A 316 11.62 -24.89 -20.85
CA THR A 316 10.89 -24.54 -19.61
C THR A 316 9.79 -23.49 -19.84
N LYS A 317 10.01 -22.59 -20.81
CA LYS A 317 9.03 -21.56 -21.21
C LYS A 317 7.70 -22.12 -21.69
N ARG A 318 7.66 -23.35 -22.24
CA ARG A 318 6.41 -23.98 -22.68
C ARG A 318 5.46 -24.23 -21.51
N ILE A 319 6.00 -24.67 -20.37
CA ILE A 319 5.23 -24.86 -19.14
C ILE A 319 4.68 -23.53 -18.63
N THR A 320 5.50 -22.48 -18.58
CA THR A 320 5.03 -21.16 -18.15
C THR A 320 3.95 -20.60 -19.09
N SER A 321 4.00 -20.90 -20.40
CA SER A 321 3.01 -20.42 -21.37
C SER A 321 1.64 -21.10 -21.27
N ILE A 322 1.55 -22.29 -20.69
CA ILE A 322 0.28 -23.00 -20.48
C ILE A 322 -0.18 -22.96 -19.02
N SER A 323 0.42 -22.09 -18.20
CA SER A 323 0.13 -21.96 -16.77
C SER A 323 -1.36 -21.74 -16.49
N ASP A 324 -2.02 -20.86 -17.25
CA ASP A 324 -3.46 -20.60 -17.14
C ASP A 324 -4.30 -21.85 -17.45
N ASN A 325 -3.87 -22.67 -18.40
CA ASN A 325 -4.59 -23.89 -18.79
C ASN A 325 -4.41 -24.99 -17.73
N ILE A 326 -3.22 -25.10 -17.14
CA ILE A 326 -2.98 -25.98 -15.99
C ILE A 326 -3.83 -25.54 -14.81
N GLN A 327 -3.85 -24.24 -14.51
CA GLN A 327 -4.69 -23.68 -13.45
C GLN A 327 -6.17 -23.98 -13.66
N MET A 328 -6.68 -23.78 -14.88
CA MET A 328 -8.06 -24.10 -15.25
C MET A 328 -8.35 -25.60 -15.12
N SER A 329 -7.47 -26.46 -15.62
CA SER A 329 -7.64 -27.92 -15.57
C SER A 329 -7.69 -28.43 -14.12
N LEU A 330 -6.86 -27.86 -13.25
CA LEU A 330 -6.84 -28.17 -11.82
C LEU A 330 -7.97 -27.52 -11.02
N SER A 331 -8.77 -26.63 -11.62
CA SER A 331 -9.74 -25.78 -10.92
C SER A 331 -9.11 -25.03 -9.73
N ALA A 332 -7.86 -24.59 -9.89
CA ALA A 332 -7.09 -23.95 -8.83
C ALA A 332 -7.31 -22.43 -8.84
N MET A 333 -7.42 -21.84 -7.64
CA MET A 333 -7.59 -20.39 -7.47
C MET A 333 -6.38 -19.60 -7.99
N SER A 334 -5.19 -20.15 -7.82
CA SER A 334 -3.94 -19.60 -8.31
C SER A 334 -2.92 -20.73 -8.45
N LEU A 335 -1.87 -20.48 -9.24
CA LEU A 335 -0.81 -21.44 -9.50
C LEU A 335 0.53 -20.73 -9.56
N ARG A 336 1.57 -21.30 -8.92
CA ARG A 336 2.95 -20.78 -8.98
C ARG A 336 3.85 -21.80 -9.67
N ILE A 337 4.64 -21.35 -10.63
CA ILE A 337 5.60 -22.19 -11.36
C ILE A 337 7.02 -21.75 -11.02
N GLU A 338 7.83 -22.68 -10.55
CA GLU A 338 9.24 -22.51 -10.26
C GLU A 338 10.07 -23.34 -11.25
N ALA A 339 10.70 -22.68 -12.21
CA ALA A 339 11.40 -23.33 -13.32
C ALA A 339 12.81 -22.76 -13.53
N PRO A 340 13.89 -23.57 -13.37
CA PRO A 340 13.94 -24.88 -12.71
C PRO A 340 13.92 -24.77 -11.17
N ILE A 341 13.62 -25.86 -10.47
CA ILE A 341 13.81 -25.95 -9.02
C ILE A 341 15.32 -25.91 -8.70
N PRO A 342 15.79 -25.02 -7.81
CA PRO A 342 17.21 -24.97 -7.44
C PRO A 342 17.75 -26.34 -6.99
N GLY A 343 18.84 -26.78 -7.61
CA GLY A 343 19.48 -28.06 -7.30
C GLY A 343 18.81 -29.30 -7.90
N LYS A 344 17.72 -29.16 -8.67
CA LYS A 344 17.04 -30.25 -9.38
C LYS A 344 16.89 -29.95 -10.87
N ASN A 345 16.72 -31.00 -11.68
CA ASN A 345 16.42 -30.88 -13.12
C ASN A 345 14.91 -31.01 -13.39
N THR A 346 14.10 -30.42 -12.53
CA THR A 346 12.63 -30.49 -12.58
C THR A 346 12.04 -29.09 -12.43
N ILE A 347 10.77 -28.93 -12.83
CA ILE A 347 9.98 -27.72 -12.66
C ILE A 347 8.99 -27.96 -11.52
N GLY A 348 8.88 -27.03 -10.59
CA GLY A 348 7.90 -27.08 -9.51
C GLY A 348 6.61 -26.38 -9.92
N ILE A 349 5.49 -27.10 -9.87
CA ILE A 349 4.15 -26.53 -10.00
C ILE A 349 3.51 -26.55 -8.60
N GLU A 350 3.34 -25.39 -8.01
CA GLU A 350 2.73 -25.21 -6.69
C GLU A 350 1.25 -24.91 -6.84
N VAL A 351 0.43 -25.79 -6.26
CA VAL A 351 -1.03 -25.73 -6.31
C VAL A 351 -1.56 -25.61 -4.88
N PRO A 352 -2.46 -24.65 -4.59
CA PRO A 352 -3.12 -24.57 -3.29
C PRO A 352 -3.84 -25.86 -2.92
N ASN A 353 -3.68 -26.30 -1.67
CA ASN A 353 -4.39 -27.48 -1.17
C ASN A 353 -5.90 -27.23 -1.09
N LYS A 354 -6.70 -28.25 -1.37
CA LYS A 354 -8.17 -28.21 -1.17
C LYS A 354 -8.53 -27.90 0.29
N VAL A 355 -7.79 -28.51 1.22
CA VAL A 355 -7.88 -28.24 2.67
C VAL A 355 -6.54 -27.65 3.10
N ARG A 356 -6.54 -26.38 3.48
CA ARG A 356 -5.34 -25.69 3.99
C ARG A 356 -5.20 -25.96 5.47
N GLU A 357 -4.01 -26.37 5.87
CA GLU A 357 -3.68 -26.61 7.27
C GLU A 357 -3.10 -25.33 7.89
N SER A 358 -3.55 -24.98 9.10
CA SER A 358 -3.00 -23.84 9.83
C SER A 358 -1.61 -24.18 10.35
N VAL A 359 -0.70 -23.21 10.24
CA VAL A 359 0.63 -23.29 10.84
C VAL A 359 0.58 -22.59 12.19
N PHE A 360 0.73 -23.34 13.29
CA PHE A 360 0.75 -22.75 14.62
C PHE A 360 2.14 -22.21 14.95
N PHE A 361 2.20 -21.07 15.62
CA PHE A 361 3.46 -20.47 16.06
C PHE A 361 4.27 -21.42 16.97
N GLY A 362 3.57 -22.21 17.80
CA GLY A 362 4.18 -23.22 18.65
C GLY A 362 4.97 -24.28 17.88
N ASP A 363 4.54 -24.65 16.67
CA ASP A 363 5.23 -25.64 15.83
C ASP A 363 6.57 -25.10 15.31
N VAL A 364 6.65 -23.79 15.11
CA VAL A 364 7.84 -23.13 14.57
C VAL A 364 8.84 -22.83 15.68
N ILE A 365 8.39 -22.41 16.87
CA ILE A 365 9.32 -22.08 17.96
C ILE A 365 9.77 -23.29 18.78
N ASP A 366 8.97 -24.35 18.86
CA ASP A 366 9.30 -25.59 19.59
C ASP A 366 10.24 -26.49 18.78
N HIS A 367 11.26 -25.90 18.18
CA HIS A 367 12.23 -26.60 17.37
C HIS A 367 13.64 -26.27 17.88
N PRO A 368 14.56 -27.25 17.94
CA PRO A 368 15.90 -27.05 18.50
C PRO A 368 16.66 -25.89 17.87
N GLN A 369 16.50 -25.69 16.56
CA GLN A 369 17.15 -24.59 15.83
C GLN A 369 16.75 -23.20 16.35
N PHE A 370 15.51 -23.04 16.82
CA PHE A 370 15.08 -21.81 17.46
C PHE A 370 15.50 -21.77 18.93
N MET A 371 15.15 -22.80 19.70
CA MET A 371 15.35 -22.80 21.16
C MET A 371 16.81 -22.75 21.58
N MET A 372 17.72 -23.40 20.84
CA MET A 372 19.15 -23.45 21.14
C MET A 372 19.95 -22.33 20.47
N SER A 373 19.33 -21.44 19.70
CA SER A 373 20.04 -20.35 19.04
C SER A 373 20.42 -19.24 20.03
N ASP A 374 21.70 -18.85 20.01
CA ASP A 374 22.28 -17.74 20.77
C ASP A 374 21.95 -16.35 20.19
N ASP A 375 21.27 -16.29 19.03
CA ASP A 375 20.93 -15.02 18.38
C ASP A 375 19.68 -14.38 19.03
N PRO A 376 19.82 -13.27 19.78
CA PRO A 376 18.70 -12.64 20.46
C PRO A 376 17.67 -12.06 19.48
N LEU A 377 18.03 -11.79 18.23
CA LEU A 377 17.14 -11.20 17.23
C LEU A 377 16.67 -12.21 16.19
N LEU A 378 16.74 -13.52 16.51
CA LEU A 378 16.16 -14.57 15.70
C LEU A 378 14.62 -14.51 15.73
N LEU A 379 14.02 -14.50 14.55
CA LEU A 379 12.59 -14.42 14.31
C LEU A 379 12.09 -15.71 13.67
N ALA A 380 10.98 -16.24 14.19
CA ALA A 380 10.25 -17.34 13.57
C ALA A 380 9.22 -16.78 12.57
N ILE A 381 9.40 -17.10 11.29
CA ILE A 381 8.55 -16.59 10.21
C ILE A 381 7.39 -17.53 9.92
N GLY A 382 7.65 -18.84 9.87
CA GLY A 382 6.64 -19.83 9.51
C GLY A 382 7.25 -21.16 9.12
N LEU A 383 6.50 -21.94 8.33
CA LEU A 383 7.00 -23.16 7.70
C LEU A 383 7.15 -22.91 6.18
N ASP A 384 8.12 -23.57 5.57
CA ASP A 384 8.21 -23.66 4.12
C ASP A 384 7.24 -24.71 3.55
N ILE A 385 7.29 -24.90 2.24
CA ILE A 385 6.47 -25.87 1.51
C ILE A 385 6.81 -27.33 1.85
N ASP A 386 8.01 -27.58 2.38
CA ASP A 386 8.46 -28.89 2.85
C ASP A 386 8.14 -29.08 4.35
N ALA A 387 7.37 -28.16 4.93
CA ALA A 387 7.01 -28.09 6.35
C ALA A 387 8.20 -27.94 7.31
N ASN A 388 9.34 -27.46 6.83
CA ASN A 388 10.48 -27.10 7.68
C ASN A 388 10.31 -25.69 8.23
N PRO A 389 10.70 -25.44 9.50
CA PRO A 389 10.61 -24.11 10.07
C PRO A 389 11.61 -23.14 9.44
N VAL A 390 11.12 -21.95 9.12
CA VAL A 390 11.87 -20.87 8.52
C VAL A 390 12.13 -19.79 9.56
N TYR A 391 13.42 -19.54 9.80
CA TYR A 391 13.89 -18.47 10.68
C TYR A 391 14.64 -17.41 9.89
N THR A 392 14.59 -16.19 10.38
CA THR A 392 15.44 -15.09 9.92
C THR A 392 15.95 -14.31 11.12
N SER A 393 17.00 -13.52 10.95
CA SER A 393 17.54 -12.68 12.03
C SER A 393 17.53 -11.22 11.62
N VAL A 394 17.05 -10.36 12.52
CA VAL A 394 17.17 -8.90 12.33
C VAL A 394 18.64 -8.49 12.33
N GLU A 395 19.55 -9.19 13.01
CA GLU A 395 20.98 -8.81 12.97
C GLU A 395 21.61 -9.07 11.57
N ALA A 396 21.13 -10.09 10.86
CA ALA A 396 21.56 -10.39 9.49
C ALA A 396 20.94 -9.42 8.46
N MET A 397 19.68 -9.05 8.68
CA MET A 397 18.91 -8.08 7.89
C MET A 397 18.55 -6.89 8.81
N PRO A 398 19.48 -5.94 9.05
CA PRO A 398 19.38 -4.94 10.13
C PRO A 398 18.09 -4.12 10.10
N HIS A 399 17.45 -4.04 8.94
CA HIS A 399 16.14 -3.44 8.73
C HIS A 399 15.33 -4.33 7.79
N GLY A 400 14.01 -4.39 8.02
CA GLY A 400 13.06 -5.13 7.20
C GLY A 400 11.84 -4.30 6.86
N LEU A 401 11.23 -4.57 5.70
CA LEU A 401 9.95 -4.01 5.29
C LEU A 401 8.94 -5.15 5.17
N VAL A 402 7.81 -5.04 5.86
CA VAL A 402 6.69 -5.99 5.74
C VAL A 402 5.57 -5.30 4.99
N ALA A 403 5.17 -5.88 3.85
CA ALA A 403 4.09 -5.37 3.02
C ALA A 403 3.07 -6.48 2.73
N GLY A 404 1.80 -6.10 2.67
CA GLY A 404 0.69 -7.02 2.40
C GLY A 404 -0.63 -6.25 2.33
N SER A 405 -1.58 -6.76 1.56
CA SER A 405 -2.93 -6.21 1.53
C SER A 405 -3.67 -6.50 2.84
N THR A 406 -4.82 -5.86 3.04
CA THR A 406 -5.74 -6.24 4.12
C THR A 406 -6.01 -7.76 4.07
N GLN A 407 -6.09 -8.38 5.25
CA GLN A 407 -6.31 -9.83 5.41
C GLN A 407 -5.19 -10.74 4.85
N SER A 408 -4.06 -10.20 4.38
CA SER A 408 -2.95 -11.03 3.89
C SER A 408 -2.14 -11.69 5.01
N GLY A 409 -2.44 -11.40 6.28
CA GLY A 409 -1.70 -11.87 7.44
C GLY A 409 -0.56 -10.95 7.93
N LYS A 410 -0.48 -9.70 7.46
CA LYS A 410 0.55 -8.71 7.90
C LYS A 410 0.59 -8.58 9.43
N SER A 411 -0.55 -8.29 10.07
CA SER A 411 -0.64 -8.09 11.51
C SER A 411 -0.27 -9.33 12.31
N VAL A 412 -0.71 -10.52 11.84
CA VAL A 412 -0.37 -11.82 12.47
C VAL A 412 1.13 -12.09 12.36
N CYS A 413 1.74 -11.77 11.23
CA CYS A 413 3.20 -11.88 11.03
C CYS A 413 3.96 -10.95 11.98
N ILE A 414 3.53 -9.69 12.14
CA ILE A 414 4.14 -8.74 13.09
C ILE A 414 4.01 -9.25 14.53
N ALA A 415 2.84 -9.78 14.91
CA ALA A 415 2.64 -10.38 16.22
C ALA A 415 3.56 -11.59 16.45
N ALA A 416 3.76 -12.44 15.45
CA ALA A 416 4.70 -13.57 15.50
C ALA A 416 6.17 -13.10 15.63
N ILE A 417 6.55 -12.01 14.96
CA ILE A 417 7.87 -11.36 15.12
C ILE A 417 8.07 -10.89 16.55
N ILE A 418 7.10 -10.16 17.11
CA ILE A 418 7.16 -9.68 18.50
C ILE A 418 7.24 -10.87 19.46
N ALA A 419 6.38 -11.87 19.30
CA ALA A 419 6.39 -13.08 20.12
C ALA A 419 7.74 -13.80 20.05
N SER A 420 8.36 -13.91 18.86
CA SER A 420 9.68 -14.52 18.70
C SER A 420 10.73 -13.86 19.59
N LEU A 421 10.71 -12.51 19.66
CA LEU A 421 11.62 -11.75 20.52
C LEU A 421 11.33 -12.00 22.00
N LEU A 422 10.06 -12.07 22.41
CA LEU A 422 9.66 -12.25 23.82
C LEU A 422 9.98 -13.64 24.36
N PHE A 423 9.84 -14.70 23.55
CA PHE A 423 10.17 -16.06 23.96
C PHE A 423 11.67 -16.31 24.13
N LYS A 424 12.52 -15.44 23.56
CA LYS A 424 13.97 -15.59 23.59
C LYS A 424 14.67 -14.60 24.52
N ASN A 425 14.10 -13.43 24.76
CA ASN A 425 14.82 -12.32 25.37
C ASN A 425 14.15 -11.76 26.61
N LYS A 426 14.98 -11.47 27.61
CA LYS A 426 14.59 -10.64 28.75
C LYS A 426 14.54 -9.15 28.37
N PRO A 427 13.82 -8.30 29.13
CA PRO A 427 13.71 -6.87 28.82
C PRO A 427 15.04 -6.09 28.87
N ASP A 428 16.02 -6.56 29.63
CA ASP A 428 17.38 -6.01 29.70
C ASP A 428 18.28 -6.45 28.52
N GLN A 429 17.82 -7.38 27.68
CA GLN A 429 18.51 -7.83 26.47
C GLN A 429 17.93 -7.20 25.21
N VAL A 430 16.59 -7.12 25.12
CA VAL A 430 15.86 -6.55 23.98
C VAL A 430 14.78 -5.60 24.48
N LYS A 431 14.75 -4.40 23.89
CA LYS A 431 13.73 -3.39 24.11
C LYS A 431 12.96 -3.13 22.81
N LEU A 432 11.67 -2.83 22.95
CA LEU A 432 10.75 -2.59 21.84
C LEU A 432 10.28 -1.14 21.85
N MET A 433 10.20 -0.55 20.66
CA MET A 433 9.48 0.70 20.42
C MET A 433 8.40 0.40 19.38
N LEU A 434 7.13 0.55 19.78
CA LEU A 434 5.99 0.18 18.96
C LEU A 434 5.24 1.43 18.51
N VAL A 435 5.00 1.55 17.21
CA VAL A 435 4.20 2.61 16.60
C VAL A 435 3.00 2.01 15.88
N ASP A 436 1.81 2.36 16.37
CA ASP A 436 0.49 1.88 15.95
C ASP A 436 -0.46 3.08 15.79
N PRO A 437 -0.45 3.76 14.64
CA PRO A 437 -1.30 4.93 14.43
C PRO A 437 -2.80 4.59 14.42
N LYS A 438 -3.16 3.31 14.22
CA LYS A 438 -4.54 2.84 14.13
C LYS A 438 -5.10 2.35 15.46
N LYS A 439 -4.26 2.07 16.46
CA LYS A 439 -4.64 1.56 17.79
C LYS A 439 -5.34 0.21 17.76
N VAL A 440 -5.01 -0.65 16.81
CA VAL A 440 -5.67 -1.95 16.65
C VAL A 440 -4.70 -3.08 16.89
N ASP A 441 -3.66 -3.18 16.06
CA ASP A 441 -2.89 -4.43 15.94
C ASP A 441 -1.88 -4.63 17.08
N LEU A 442 -1.32 -3.55 17.62
CA LEU A 442 -0.23 -3.63 18.61
C LEU A 442 -0.69 -3.46 20.05
N GLN A 443 -1.95 -3.05 20.30
CA GLN A 443 -2.46 -2.76 21.66
C GLN A 443 -2.41 -3.97 22.60
N GLN A 444 -2.49 -5.19 22.06
CA GLN A 444 -2.28 -6.43 22.82
C GLN A 444 -0.91 -6.53 23.50
N PHE A 445 0.05 -5.68 23.11
CA PHE A 445 1.41 -5.63 23.65
C PHE A 445 1.66 -4.45 24.61
N ALA A 446 0.64 -3.65 24.96
CA ALA A 446 0.81 -2.38 25.66
C ALA A 446 1.46 -2.47 27.04
N ASP A 447 1.32 -3.60 27.73
CA ASP A 447 1.79 -3.79 29.11
C ASP A 447 3.14 -4.55 29.20
N LEU A 448 3.86 -4.71 28.08
CA LEU A 448 5.13 -5.43 28.07
C LEU A 448 6.26 -4.62 28.75
N PRO A 449 7.06 -5.25 29.64
CA PRO A 449 8.24 -4.60 30.26
C PRO A 449 9.37 -4.31 29.27
N HIS A 450 9.33 -4.93 28.08
CA HIS A 450 10.25 -4.68 26.98
C HIS A 450 10.05 -3.31 26.33
N LEU A 451 8.92 -2.63 26.56
CA LEU A 451 8.63 -1.35 25.92
C LEU A 451 9.50 -0.20 26.46
N VAL A 452 10.15 0.54 25.56
CA VAL A 452 10.87 1.78 25.91
C VAL A 452 9.87 2.92 26.22
N THR A 453 8.85 3.03 25.36
CA THR A 453 7.75 3.99 25.44
C THR A 453 6.43 3.22 25.51
N PRO A 454 5.35 3.83 26.03
CA PRO A 454 4.01 3.36 25.68
C PRO A 454 3.86 3.27 24.15
N ILE A 455 2.89 2.47 23.68
CA ILE A 455 2.63 2.34 22.24
C ILE A 455 2.29 3.73 21.70
N ILE A 456 3.01 4.11 20.65
CA ILE A 456 2.91 5.43 20.04
C ILE A 456 1.84 5.37 18.96
N ASP A 457 0.85 6.24 19.05
CA ASP A 457 -0.25 6.39 18.09
C ASP A 457 -0.21 7.73 17.35
N GLU A 458 0.28 8.79 18.01
CA GLU A 458 0.38 10.11 17.41
C GLU A 458 1.62 10.24 16.51
N PRO A 459 1.45 10.73 15.26
CA PRO A 459 2.58 10.93 14.35
C PRO A 459 3.69 11.83 14.90
N LYS A 460 3.33 12.89 15.63
CA LYS A 460 4.30 13.81 16.25
C LYS A 460 5.15 13.10 17.30
N MET A 461 4.54 12.25 18.12
CA MET A 461 5.29 11.44 19.08
C MET A 461 6.18 10.42 18.38
N ALA A 462 5.72 9.83 17.27
CA ALA A 462 6.53 8.88 16.49
C ALA A 462 7.79 9.54 15.92
N ILE A 463 7.68 10.77 15.41
CA ILE A 463 8.82 11.56 14.92
C ILE A 463 9.84 11.78 16.04
N GLU A 464 9.39 12.23 17.22
CA GLU A 464 10.29 12.48 18.36
C GLU A 464 10.92 11.18 18.88
N ALA A 465 10.19 10.07 18.87
CA ALA A 465 10.73 8.77 19.24
C ALA A 465 11.82 8.29 18.25
N LEU A 466 11.63 8.53 16.94
CA LEU A 466 12.65 8.25 15.92
C LEU A 466 13.87 9.17 16.07
N LYS A 467 13.67 10.47 16.38
CA LYS A 467 14.78 11.40 16.70
C LYS A 467 15.56 10.93 17.93
N TRP A 468 14.87 10.44 18.97
CA TRP A 468 15.51 9.83 20.13
C TRP A 468 16.32 8.59 19.73
N ALA A 469 15.78 7.72 18.88
CA ALA A 469 16.49 6.53 18.42
C ALA A 469 17.78 6.88 17.66
N VAL A 470 17.76 7.91 16.81
CA VAL A 470 18.97 8.45 16.16
C VAL A 470 19.97 8.97 17.19
N THR A 471 19.50 9.74 18.16
CA THR A 471 20.34 10.27 19.25
C THR A 471 20.99 9.16 20.07
N GLU A 472 20.23 8.11 20.40
CA GLU A 472 20.73 6.95 21.13
C GLU A 472 21.72 6.14 20.28
N MET A 473 21.49 5.99 18.98
CA MET A 473 22.46 5.39 18.06
C MET A 473 23.80 6.14 18.07
N GLU A 474 23.79 7.47 17.97
CA GLU A 474 25.01 8.29 18.03
C GLU A 474 25.74 8.17 19.37
N ARG A 475 24.99 8.16 20.48
CA ARG A 475 25.56 7.92 21.82
C ARG A 475 26.24 6.56 21.91
N ARG A 476 25.58 5.51 21.42
CA ARG A 476 26.14 4.14 21.39
C ARG A 476 27.42 4.10 20.57
N TYR A 477 27.48 4.80 19.45
CA TYR A 477 28.71 4.92 18.66
C TYR A 477 29.88 5.52 19.46
N GLU A 478 29.65 6.56 20.24
CA GLU A 478 30.70 7.15 21.08
C GLU A 478 31.18 6.18 22.17
N ILE A 479 30.27 5.40 22.77
CA ILE A 479 30.62 4.34 23.73
C ILE A 479 31.45 3.25 23.04
N LEU A 480 30.97 2.73 21.91
CA LEU A 480 31.69 1.70 21.14
C LEU A 480 33.09 2.18 20.75
N LYS A 481 33.22 3.44 20.32
CA LYS A 481 34.49 4.07 19.98
C LYS A 481 35.42 4.22 21.18
N LYS A 482 34.90 4.67 22.35
CA LYS A 482 35.65 4.76 23.61
C LYS A 482 36.28 3.41 23.97
N PHE A 483 35.51 2.32 23.83
CA PHE A 483 35.97 0.97 24.17
C PHE A 483 36.61 0.20 23.01
N ARG A 484 36.75 0.82 21.83
CA ARG A 484 37.26 0.21 20.58
C ARG A 484 36.53 -1.09 20.20
N ALA A 485 35.24 -1.15 20.49
CA ALA A 485 34.36 -2.23 20.08
C ALA A 485 33.77 -1.93 18.70
N VAL A 486 33.65 -2.96 17.86
CA VAL A 486 33.13 -2.80 16.48
C VAL A 486 31.60 -2.75 16.45
N ASN A 487 30.95 -3.50 17.35
CA ASN A 487 29.50 -3.58 17.46
C ASN A 487 29.10 -3.93 18.91
N VAL A 488 27.79 -3.95 19.18
CA VAL A 488 27.25 -4.25 20.52
C VAL A 488 27.69 -5.63 21.00
N ARG A 489 27.70 -6.65 20.13
CA ARG A 489 28.14 -8.01 20.51
C ARG A 489 29.60 -8.05 20.94
N ASP A 490 30.48 -7.36 20.23
CA ASP A 490 31.90 -7.23 20.54
C ASP A 490 32.12 -6.40 21.82
N TYR A 491 31.29 -5.39 22.05
CA TYR A 491 31.29 -4.60 23.28
C TYR A 491 31.00 -5.46 24.51
N TYR A 492 29.90 -6.21 24.51
CA TYR A 492 29.57 -7.12 25.62
C TYR A 492 30.67 -8.16 25.85
N LYS A 493 31.18 -8.80 24.79
CA LYS A 493 32.24 -9.81 24.92
C LYS A 493 33.52 -9.28 25.58
N ARG A 494 33.85 -8.00 25.37
CA ARG A 494 35.10 -7.41 25.86
C ARG A 494 34.97 -6.71 27.21
N ARG A 495 33.76 -6.28 27.57
CA ARG A 495 33.56 -5.26 28.61
C ARG A 495 32.54 -5.61 29.67
N ILE A 496 31.94 -6.80 29.66
CA ILE A 496 30.96 -7.17 30.68
C ILE A 496 31.48 -7.08 32.12
N ASP A 497 32.78 -7.29 32.32
CA ASP A 497 33.45 -7.22 33.64
C ASP A 497 34.04 -5.83 33.95
N ASP A 498 33.91 -4.86 33.05
CA ASP A 498 34.47 -3.51 33.21
C ASP A 498 33.61 -2.69 34.19
N PRO A 499 34.19 -1.99 35.18
CA PRO A 499 33.41 -1.14 36.09
C PRO A 499 32.66 0.01 35.39
N GLU A 500 33.13 0.43 34.21
CA GLU A 500 32.46 1.43 33.37
C GLU A 500 31.50 0.80 32.33
N PHE A 501 31.19 -0.49 32.47
CA PHE A 501 30.26 -1.18 31.61
C PHE A 501 28.85 -0.59 31.71
N GLU A 502 28.27 -0.29 30.56
CA GLU A 502 26.89 0.16 30.45
C GLU A 502 26.09 -0.85 29.62
N ALA A 503 25.04 -1.41 30.21
CA ALA A 503 24.17 -2.33 29.49
C ALA A 503 23.56 -1.65 28.26
N MET A 504 23.71 -2.28 27.10
CA MET A 504 23.25 -1.78 25.82
C MET A 504 22.31 -2.81 25.17
N PRO A 505 21.04 -2.92 25.60
CA PRO A 505 20.09 -3.86 24.99
C PRO A 505 19.87 -3.53 23.51
N ARG A 506 19.52 -4.54 22.72
CA ARG A 506 19.08 -4.33 21.34
C ARG A 506 17.74 -3.61 21.35
N ILE A 507 17.58 -2.60 20.51
CA ILE A 507 16.32 -1.87 20.38
C ILE A 507 15.71 -2.25 19.03
N VAL A 508 14.49 -2.79 19.05
CA VAL A 508 13.72 -3.10 17.84
C VAL A 508 12.58 -2.11 17.75
N ILE A 509 12.54 -1.36 16.65
CA ILE A 509 11.50 -0.38 16.35
C ILE A 509 10.55 -1.01 15.34
N ILE A 510 9.28 -1.13 15.69
CA ILE A 510 8.23 -1.71 14.83
C ILE A 510 7.22 -0.61 14.54
N VAL A 511 7.02 -0.36 13.25
CA VAL A 511 6.02 0.57 12.73
C VAL A 511 5.02 -0.25 11.93
N GLU A 512 3.79 -0.37 12.43
CA GLU A 512 2.76 -1.23 11.82
C GLU A 512 2.30 -0.67 10.46
N GLU A 513 1.98 0.63 10.43
CA GLU A 513 1.59 1.35 9.22
C GLU A 513 2.52 2.54 8.97
N ALA A 514 3.66 2.27 8.32
CA ALA A 514 4.64 3.30 8.01
C ALA A 514 4.12 4.34 7.00
N SER A 515 3.14 3.96 6.16
CA SER A 515 2.55 4.88 5.18
C SER A 515 1.83 6.04 5.85
N ASP A 516 1.06 5.77 6.91
CA ASP A 516 0.36 6.80 7.70
C ASP A 516 1.34 7.78 8.34
N LEU A 517 2.48 7.29 8.84
CA LEU A 517 3.55 8.15 9.38
C LEU A 517 4.23 8.99 8.29
N LEU A 518 4.50 8.42 7.12
CA LEU A 518 5.14 9.16 6.03
C LEU A 518 4.20 10.24 5.47
N ILE A 519 2.90 9.97 5.37
CA ILE A 519 1.90 10.95 4.92
C ILE A 519 1.76 12.08 5.93
N SER A 520 1.71 11.77 7.22
CA SER A 520 1.48 12.75 8.28
C SER A 520 2.74 13.53 8.70
N GLY A 521 3.89 12.86 8.74
CA GLY A 521 5.17 13.43 9.16
C GLY A 521 6.10 13.86 8.03
N GLY A 522 5.78 13.50 6.78
CA GLY A 522 6.48 13.93 5.58
C GLY A 522 7.98 13.68 5.63
N SER A 523 8.75 14.70 5.25
CA SER A 523 10.21 14.61 5.14
C SER A 523 10.95 14.38 6.46
N GLU A 524 10.37 14.76 7.61
CA GLU A 524 11.04 14.57 8.90
C GLU A 524 11.14 13.09 9.26
N VAL A 525 10.07 12.32 9.04
CA VAL A 525 10.05 10.87 9.28
C VAL A 525 11.04 10.17 8.34
N GLU A 526 10.99 10.53 7.05
CA GLU A 526 11.89 9.97 6.04
C GLU A 526 13.37 10.21 6.40
N GLU A 527 13.72 11.42 6.85
CA GLU A 527 15.08 11.74 7.27
C GLU A 527 15.56 10.88 8.44
N GLN A 528 14.71 10.65 9.46
CA GLN A 528 15.11 9.82 10.60
C GLN A 528 15.25 8.34 10.21
N ILE A 529 14.32 7.81 9.40
CA ILE A 529 14.40 6.43 8.88
C ILE A 529 15.69 6.26 8.07
N LEU A 530 16.03 7.24 7.21
CA LEU A 530 17.25 7.21 6.42
C LEU A 530 18.51 7.20 7.30
N LYS A 531 18.57 8.03 8.34
CA LYS A 531 19.71 8.07 9.27
C LYS A 531 19.90 6.76 10.03
N LEU A 532 18.80 6.18 10.53
CA LEU A 532 18.83 4.89 11.20
C LEU A 532 19.31 3.81 10.23
N THR A 533 18.63 3.65 9.09
CA THR A 533 18.96 2.59 8.12
C THR A 533 20.40 2.60 7.60
N GLN A 534 21.05 3.77 7.57
CA GLN A 534 22.45 3.90 7.17
C GLN A 534 23.45 3.50 8.25
N LYS A 535 23.12 3.64 9.54
CA LYS A 535 24.09 3.61 10.64
C LYS A 535 23.69 2.74 11.83
N SER A 536 22.47 2.24 11.96
CA SER A 536 22.04 1.50 13.16
C SER A 536 22.23 -0.02 13.10
N ARG A 537 23.13 -0.51 12.23
CA ARG A 537 23.40 -1.95 12.07
C ARG A 537 24.08 -2.59 13.29
#